data_AF-N9CST5-F1
#
_entry.id   AF-N9CST5-F1
#
_cell.length_a   1.000
_cell.length_b   1.000
_cell.length_c   1.000
_cell.angle_alpha   90.00
_cell.angle_beta   90.00
_cell.angle_gamma   90.00
#
_symmetry.space_group_name_H-M   'P 1'
#
loop_
_entity.id
_entity.type
_entity.pdbx_description
1 polymer ?
#
loop_
_entity_poly.entity_id
_entity_poly.type
_entity_poly.pdbx_seq_one_letter_code
_entity_poly.pdbx_strand_id
1 'polypeptide(L)' 'MKQTASHSQTPTFVKNESNTKPVLYQHPTPAEMRTPRLAIIKANAIEAFIFFVLVLLGWLGISLFVSLVFGG' A
#
# COMPACT_ATOMS: atom_id res chain seq x y z
N MET A 1 64.67 11.99 39.18
CA MET A 1 63.52 11.13 38.82
C MET A 1 63.31 11.22 37.32
N LYS A 2 63.37 10.10 36.59
CA LYS A 2 63.16 10.06 35.14
C LYS A 2 61.77 9.49 34.88
N GLN A 3 60.85 10.31 34.37
CA GLN A 3 59.49 9.91 34.09
C GLN A 3 59.40 9.54 32.60
N THR A 4 59.27 8.25 32.30
CA THR A 4 59.10 7.77 30.93
C THR A 4 57.64 7.99 30.52
N ALA A 5 57.40 8.89 29.55
CA ALA A 5 56.06 9.12 29.00
C ALA A 5 55.67 7.93 28.11
N SER A 6 54.77 7.08 28.59
CA SER A 6 54.17 6.00 27.81
C SER A 6 53.09 6.59 26.89
N HIS A 7 53.48 7.00 25.68
CA HIS A 7 52.53 7.41 24.64
C HIS A 7 52.20 6.20 23.76
N SER A 8 51.25 5.36 24.21
CA SER A 8 50.50 4.49 23.31
C SER A 8 49.07 5.01 23.25
N GLN A 9 48.81 5.92 22.31
CA GLN A 9 47.46 6.36 21.95
C GLN A 9 46.91 5.43 20.86
N THR A 10 46.86 4.12 21.13
CA THR A 10 46.11 3.23 20.24
C THR A 10 44.63 3.48 20.53
N PRO A 11 43.85 4.08 19.61
CA PRO A 11 42.44 4.29 19.87
C PRO A 11 41.77 2.92 20.03
N THR A 12 41.03 2.74 21.12
CA THR A 12 40.19 1.56 21.30
C THR A 12 39.06 1.63 20.29
N PHE A 13 39.15 0.85 19.22
CA PHE A 13 38.03 0.69 18.29
C PHE A 13 36.85 0.12 19.07
N VAL A 14 35.82 0.93 19.26
CA VAL A 14 34.58 0.53 19.94
C VAL A 14 33.85 -0.42 18.99
N LYS A 15 34.17 -1.71 19.10
CA LYS A 15 33.46 -2.85 18.52
C LYS A 15 33.49 -2.90 16.97
N ASN A 16 34.15 -3.93 16.44
CA ASN A 16 34.16 -4.22 15.00
C ASN A 16 32.90 -5.02 14.65
N GLU A 17 31.76 -4.35 14.51
CA GLU A 17 30.50 -4.99 14.09
C GLU A 17 30.05 -4.52 12.71
N SER A 18 29.47 -5.45 11.95
CA SER A 18 28.93 -5.18 10.62
C SER A 18 27.77 -4.19 10.74
N ASN A 19 27.95 -2.98 10.20
CA ASN A 19 26.90 -1.98 10.05
C ASN A 19 26.01 -2.22 8.82
N THR A 20 26.24 -3.31 8.08
CA THR A 20 25.40 -3.66 6.92
C THR A 20 24.22 -4.49 7.38
N LYS A 21 23.02 -3.91 7.31
CA LYS A 21 21.77 -4.66 7.49
C LYS A 21 21.71 -5.74 6.38
N PRO A 22 21.67 -7.03 6.72
CA PRO A 22 21.85 -8.08 5.73
C PRO A 22 20.52 -8.44 5.08
N VAL A 23 19.82 -7.50 4.45
CA VAL A 23 18.74 -7.86 3.52
C VAL A 23 18.63 -6.81 2.42
N LEU A 24 19.18 -7.11 1.25
CA LEU A 24 19.00 -6.29 0.04
C LEU A 24 17.56 -6.42 -0.52
N TYR A 25 16.89 -7.55 -0.25
CA TYR A 25 15.51 -7.85 -0.62
C TYR A 25 14.89 -8.90 0.32
N GLN A 26 13.79 -8.58 0.97
CA GLN A 26 13.03 -9.50 1.82
C GLN A 26 11.72 -9.85 1.13
N HIS A 27 11.40 -11.14 1.01
CA HIS A 27 10.08 -11.54 0.51
C HIS A 27 9.01 -11.03 1.49
N PRO A 28 7.90 -10.42 0.99
CA PRO A 28 6.82 -9.97 1.85
C PRO A 28 6.29 -11.10 2.73
N THR A 29 5.99 -10.80 3.96
CA THR A 29 5.31 -11.73 4.87
C THR A 29 3.86 -11.93 4.41
N PRO A 30 3.22 -13.07 4.73
CA PRO A 30 1.81 -13.30 4.39
C PRO A 30 0.86 -12.21 4.91
N ALA A 31 1.22 -11.54 6.01
CA ALA A 31 0.46 -10.43 6.56
C ALA A 31 0.53 -9.18 5.67
N GLU A 32 1.70 -8.88 5.09
CA GLU A 32 1.91 -7.75 4.18
C GLU A 32 1.30 -7.98 2.80
N MET A 33 1.19 -9.25 2.38
CA MET A 33 0.50 -9.63 1.14
C MET A 33 -1.03 -9.54 1.25
N ARG A 34 -1.57 -9.37 2.46
CA ARG A 34 -3.02 -9.41 2.69
C ARG A 34 -3.65 -8.06 2.37
N THR A 35 -4.52 -8.04 1.37
CA THR A 35 -5.36 -6.87 1.11
C THR A 35 -6.26 -6.59 2.32
N PRO A 36 -6.30 -5.34 2.84
CA PRO A 36 -7.16 -5.02 3.96
C PRO A 36 -8.63 -5.19 3.58
N ARG A 37 -9.42 -5.82 4.46
CA ARG A 37 -10.84 -6.10 4.21
C ARG A 37 -11.63 -4.85 3.83
N LEU A 38 -11.32 -3.70 4.42
CA LEU A 38 -11.97 -2.43 4.11
C LEU A 38 -11.69 -1.95 2.68
N ALA A 39 -10.49 -2.21 2.14
CA ALA A 39 -10.19 -1.87 0.75
C ALA A 39 -11.01 -2.72 -0.22
N ILE A 40 -11.19 -4.01 0.08
CA ILE A 40 -12.03 -4.92 -0.71
C ILE A 40 -13.49 -4.44 -0.67
N ILE A 41 -14.02 -4.16 0.52
CA ILE A 41 -15.40 -3.66 0.67
C ILE A 41 -15.60 -2.35 -0.08
N LYS A 42 -14.64 -1.42 0.03
CA LYS A 42 -14.70 -0.14 -0.68
C LYS A 42 -14.71 -0.32 -2.19
N ALA A 43 -13.85 -1.19 -2.72
CA ALA A 43 -13.81 -1.48 -4.16
C ALA A 43 -15.14 -2.06 -4.64
N ASN A 44 -15.65 -3.09 -3.96
CA ASN A 44 -16.92 -3.72 -4.30
C ASN A 44 -18.11 -2.74 -4.23
N ALA A 45 -18.12 -1.84 -3.24
CA ALA A 45 -19.17 -0.84 -3.10
C ALA A 45 -19.16 0.16 -4.28
N ILE A 46 -17.97 0.58 -4.73
CA ILE A 46 -17.82 1.48 -5.88
C ILE A 46 -18.28 0.78 -7.17
N GLU A 47 -17.86 -0.46 -7.39
CA GLU A 47 -18.26 -1.24 -8.56
C GLU A 47 -19.78 -1.46 -8.60
N ALA A 48 -20.37 -1.86 -7.46
CA ALA A 48 -21.81 -2.01 -7.35
C ALA A 48 -22.55 -0.70 -7.60
N PHE A 49 -22.05 0.42 -7.06
CA PHE A 49 -22.64 1.74 -7.28
C PHE A 49 -22.64 2.14 -8.76
N ILE A 50 -21.50 1.96 -9.44
CA ILE A 50 -21.39 2.23 -10.89
C ILE A 50 -22.38 1.37 -11.68
N PHE A 51 -22.48 0.07 -11.35
CA PHE A 51 -23.45 -0.82 -11.98
C PHE A 51 -24.89 -0.33 -11.81
N PHE A 52 -25.29 0.01 -10.58
CA PHE A 52 -26.64 0.53 -10.31
C PHE A 52 -26.94 1.81 -11.08
N VAL A 53 -25.99 2.75 -11.14
CA VAL A 53 -26.17 4.00 -11.89
C VAL A 53 -26.34 3.72 -13.38
N LEU A 54 -25.51 2.85 -13.97
CA LEU A 54 -25.61 2.51 -15.39
C LEU A 54 -26.94 1.82 -15.74
N VAL A 55 -27.37 0.87 -14.90
CA VAL A 55 -28.65 0.19 -15.08
C VAL A 55 -29.81 1.17 -14.95
N LEU A 56 -29.78 2.07 -13.96
CA LEU A 56 -30.82 3.06 -13.76
C LEU A 56 -30.91 4.04 -14.93
N LEU A 57 -29.77 4.54 -15.41
CA LEU A 57 -29.73 5.44 -16.57
C LEU A 57 -30.20 4.73 -17.85
N GLY A 58 -29.80 3.48 -18.06
CA GLY A 58 -30.27 2.67 -19.18
C GLY A 58 -31.79 2.46 -19.13
N TRP A 59 -32.31 2.07 -17.96
CA TRP A 59 -33.75 1.90 -17.75
C TRP A 59 -34.53 3.19 -17.97
N LEU A 60 -34.07 4.31 -17.40
CA LEU A 60 -34.69 5.63 -17.59
C LEU A 60 -34.66 6.06 -19.06
N GLY A 61 -33.53 5.88 -19.74
CA GLY A 61 -33.36 6.23 -21.15
C GLY A 61 -34.30 5.42 -22.05
N ILE A 62 -34.36 4.10 -21.85
CA ILE A 62 -35.27 3.22 -22.59
C ILE A 62 -36.73 3.60 -22.30
N SER A 63 -37.08 3.80 -21.03
CA SER A 63 -38.44 4.15 -20.62
C SER A 63 -38.86 5.50 -21.23
N LEU A 64 -37.98 6.50 -21.19
CA LEU A 64 -38.23 7.80 -21.81
C LEU A 64 -38.41 7.67 -23.33
N PHE A 65 -37.54 6.92 -23.99
CA PHE A 65 -37.63 6.68 -25.44
C PHE A 65 -38.97 6.02 -25.79
N VAL A 66 -39.36 4.98 -25.06
CA VAL A 66 -40.63 4.28 -25.29
C VAL A 66 -41.81 5.24 -25.07
N SER A 67 -41.81 6.02 -24.00
CA SER A 67 -42.86 7.01 -23.74
C SER A 67 -42.95 8.08 -24.83
N LEU A 68 -41.82 8.58 -25.34
CA LEU A 68 -41.82 9.60 -26.39
C LEU A 68 -42.26 9.08 -27.76
N VAL A 69 -41.90 7.84 -28.08
CA VAL A 69 -42.19 7.24 -29.40
C VAL A 69 -43.57 6.61 -29.45
N PHE A 70 -44.00 5.97 -28.36
CA PHE A 70 -45.20 5.14 -28.33
C PHE A 70 -46.25 5.60 -27.30
N GLY A 71 -45.93 6.54 -26.42
CA GLY A 71 -46.79 6.94 -25.29
C GLY A 71 -47.94 7.90 -25.63
N GLY A 72 -47.80 8.72 -26.68
CA GLY A 72 -48.78 9.75 -27.05
C GLY A 72 -48.66 11.03 -26.25
#